data_AF-A0A943KWN2-F1
#
_entry.id   AF-A0A943KWN2-F1
#
_cell.length_a   1.000
_cell.length_b   1.000
_cell.length_c   1.000
_cell.angle_alpha   90.00
_cell.angle_beta   90.00
_cell.angle_gamma   90.00
#
_symmetry.space_group_name_H-M   'P 1'
#
loop_
_entity.id
_entity.type
_entity.pdbx_description
1 polymer ?
#
loop_
_entity_poly.entity_id
_entity_poly.type
_entity_poly.pdbx_seq_one_letter_code
_entity_poly.pdbx_strand_id
1 'polypeptide(L)'
;MLKNIEKNISIESNRFIEKATKAYVNTYYKNNNMEGFSWRKIIEEKSKTLSYIRKKRKEYKGKMIAVERSINSLENTYIALDMEKNERITIVKNNKNFVLEEHKGIEDIESAMEESLRIIGVEKGKYKELKNKLDTFNDLSMEDERLVYLLFNYIRREFFRERKFILSMLDSEDLNEFDLMLGFEYISIITKKILLVEEELLDG
;
A
#
# COMPACT_ATOMS: atom_id res chain seq x y z
N MET A 1 -16.47 4.19 42.74
CA MET A 1 -15.38 4.19 41.76
C MET A 1 -15.11 2.78 41.24
N LEU A 2 -14.75 1.84 42.13
CA LEU A 2 -14.54 0.41 41.86
C LEU A 2 -15.55 -0.24 40.90
N LYS A 3 -16.86 -0.16 41.20
CA LYS A 3 -17.92 -0.75 40.33
C LYS A 3 -17.91 -0.23 38.88
N ASN A 4 -17.42 0.98 38.61
CA ASN A 4 -17.32 1.49 37.25
C ASN A 4 -16.05 0.98 36.55
N ILE A 5 -14.94 0.84 37.28
CA ILE A 5 -13.67 0.36 36.74
C ILE A 5 -13.73 -1.16 36.51
N GLU A 6 -14.23 -1.93 37.49
CA GLU A 6 -14.47 -3.37 37.35
C GLU A 6 -15.44 -3.68 36.20
N LYS A 7 -16.50 -2.90 36.05
CA LYS A 7 -17.43 -3.03 34.91
C LYS A 7 -16.76 -2.71 33.57
N ASN A 8 -15.89 -1.70 33.53
CA ASN A 8 -15.14 -1.35 32.32
C ASN A 8 -14.10 -2.44 31.95
N ILE A 9 -13.42 -3.04 32.93
CA ILE A 9 -12.43 -4.11 32.72
C ILE A 9 -13.11 -5.44 32.32
N SER A 10 -14.21 -5.80 32.98
CA SER A 10 -14.91 -7.09 32.78
C SER A 10 -15.79 -7.14 31.53
N ILE A 11 -16.34 -6.01 31.05
CA ILE A 11 -17.46 -6.02 30.08
C ILE A 11 -17.20 -5.17 28.81
N GLU A 12 -16.32 -4.17 28.81
CA GLU A 12 -16.36 -3.11 27.77
C GLU A 12 -15.02 -2.68 27.16
N SER A 13 -14.01 -3.56 27.09
CA SER A 13 -12.69 -3.23 26.47
C SER A 13 -12.75 -2.80 24.99
N ASN A 14 -13.84 -3.07 24.27
CA ASN A 14 -14.05 -2.61 22.88
C ASN A 14 -14.96 -1.37 22.78
N ARG A 15 -15.35 -0.75 23.90
CA ARG A 15 -16.34 0.33 23.92
C ARG A 15 -15.92 1.53 23.08
N PHE A 16 -14.66 1.98 23.16
CA PHE A 16 -14.20 3.07 22.29
C PHE A 16 -14.29 2.70 20.81
N ILE A 17 -13.97 1.44 20.45
CA ILE A 17 -14.04 0.95 19.07
C ILE A 17 -15.49 0.99 18.60
N GLU A 18 -16.41 0.42 19.38
CA GLU A 18 -17.84 0.39 19.06
C GLU A 18 -18.41 1.81 18.90
N LYS A 19 -18.11 2.69 19.86
CA LYS A 19 -18.57 4.08 19.86
C LYS A 19 -18.03 4.86 18.66
N ALA A 20 -16.75 4.70 18.34
CA ALA A 20 -16.12 5.32 17.18
C ALA A 20 -16.74 4.84 15.88
N THR A 21 -16.90 3.52 15.71
CA THR A 21 -17.45 2.93 14.50
C THR A 21 -18.92 3.33 14.30
N LYS A 22 -19.73 3.40 15.36
CA LYS A 22 -21.10 3.96 15.28
C LYS A 22 -21.09 5.41 14.81
N ALA A 23 -20.22 6.25 15.38
CA ALA A 23 -20.10 7.65 14.99
C ALA A 23 -19.65 7.82 13.53
N TYR A 24 -18.71 6.98 13.08
CA TYR A 24 -18.28 6.91 11.69
C TYR A 24 -19.45 6.55 10.75
N VAL A 25 -20.16 5.45 11.04
CA VAL A 25 -21.31 5.01 10.22
C VAL A 25 -22.39 6.09 10.14
N ASN A 26 -22.76 6.69 11.27
CA ASN A 26 -23.76 7.76 11.29
C ASN A 26 -23.37 8.98 10.47
N THR A 27 -22.07 9.27 10.36
CA THR A 27 -21.57 10.42 9.60
C THR A 27 -21.61 10.14 8.09
N TYR A 28 -21.19 8.95 7.66
CA TYR A 28 -20.91 8.65 6.25
C TYR A 28 -21.98 7.77 5.56
N TYR A 29 -22.81 7.06 6.31
CA TYR A 29 -23.82 6.13 5.79
C TYR A 29 -25.23 6.49 6.26
N LYS A 30 -25.56 7.80 6.21
CA LYS A 30 -26.86 8.36 6.62
C LYS A 30 -28.03 7.47 6.16
N ASN A 31 -28.89 7.06 7.09
CA ASN A 31 -30.07 6.19 6.92
C ASN A 31 -29.86 4.66 6.98
N ASN A 32 -28.70 4.15 7.41
CA ASN A 32 -28.63 2.74 7.79
C ASN A 32 -29.38 2.51 9.10
N ASN A 33 -30.44 1.69 9.06
CA ASN A 33 -30.99 1.09 10.27
C ASN A 33 -29.85 0.40 11.02
N MET A 34 -29.63 0.77 12.29
CA MET A 34 -28.61 0.16 13.15
C MET A 34 -28.92 -1.29 13.53
N GLU A 35 -30.01 -1.87 13.01
CA GLU A 35 -30.30 -3.29 13.13
C GLU A 35 -29.18 -4.11 12.48
N GLY A 36 -28.49 -4.93 13.27
CA GLY A 36 -27.37 -5.74 12.81
C GLY A 36 -26.01 -5.01 12.78
N PHE A 37 -25.88 -3.82 13.39
CA PHE A 37 -24.60 -3.15 13.55
C PHE A 37 -23.55 -4.06 14.22
N SER A 38 -22.43 -4.27 13.53
CA SER A 38 -21.27 -4.97 14.06
C SER A 38 -20.01 -4.20 13.70
N TRP A 39 -19.38 -3.58 14.69
CA TRP A 39 -18.12 -2.85 14.49
C TRP A 39 -17.02 -3.75 13.92
N ARG A 40 -17.03 -5.05 14.27
CA ARG A 40 -16.09 -6.03 13.73
C ARG A 40 -16.25 -6.21 12.23
N LYS A 41 -17.49 -6.36 11.75
CA LYS A 41 -17.76 -6.51 10.30
C LYS A 41 -17.29 -5.30 9.51
N ILE A 42 -17.55 -4.09 10.03
CA ILE A 42 -17.13 -2.84 9.38
C ILE A 42 -15.60 -2.75 9.32
N ILE A 43 -14.91 -3.08 10.40
CA ILE A 43 -13.44 -3.11 10.42
C ILE A 43 -12.91 -4.15 9.42
N GLU A 44 -13.47 -5.36 9.42
CA GLU A 44 -13.07 -6.44 8.50
C GLU A 44 -13.28 -6.05 7.03
N GLU A 45 -14.43 -5.46 6.68
CA GLU A 45 -14.72 -4.98 5.33
C GLU A 45 -13.70 -3.91 4.89
N LYS A 46 -13.42 -2.93 5.76
CA LYS A 46 -12.47 -1.85 5.48
C LYS A 46 -11.03 -2.35 5.37
N SER A 47 -10.63 -3.31 6.21
CA SER A 47 -9.35 -3.99 6.11
C SER A 47 -9.19 -4.69 4.76
N LYS A 48 -10.20 -5.46 4.32
CA LYS A 48 -10.20 -6.12 3.00
C LYS A 48 -10.10 -5.12 1.85
N THR A 49 -10.79 -3.98 1.93
CA THR A 49 -10.69 -2.90 0.94
C THR A 49 -9.25 -2.39 0.83
N LEU A 50 -8.61 -2.05 1.95
CA LEU A 50 -7.25 -1.51 1.91
C LEU A 50 -6.24 -2.54 1.43
N SER A 51 -6.35 -3.79 1.90
CA SER A 51 -5.51 -4.90 1.47
C SER A 51 -5.60 -5.13 -0.04
N TYR A 52 -6.81 -5.09 -0.60
CA TYR A 52 -7.03 -5.17 -2.05
C TYR A 52 -6.35 -4.03 -2.80
N ILE A 53 -6.52 -2.78 -2.35
CA ILE A 53 -5.90 -1.60 -2.97
C ILE A 53 -4.38 -1.73 -3.01
N ARG A 54 -3.77 -2.08 -1.87
CA ARG A 54 -2.32 -2.27 -1.74
C ARG A 54 -1.82 -3.40 -2.63
N LYS A 55 -2.51 -4.54 -2.63
CA LYS A 55 -2.18 -5.68 -3.50
C LYS A 55 -2.20 -5.29 -4.97
N LYS A 56 -3.21 -4.55 -5.42
CA LYS A 56 -3.33 -4.09 -6.81
C LYS A 56 -2.25 -3.10 -7.19
N ARG A 57 -1.94 -2.12 -6.34
CA ARG A 57 -0.81 -1.19 -6.58
C ARG A 57 0.51 -1.94 -6.70
N LYS A 58 0.76 -2.92 -5.82
CA LYS A 58 1.97 -3.77 -5.88
C LYS A 58 2.03 -4.58 -7.17
N GLU A 59 0.90 -5.14 -7.62
CA GLU A 59 0.80 -5.88 -8.88
C GLU A 59 1.19 -5.01 -10.08
N TYR A 60 0.62 -3.80 -10.20
CA TYR A 60 0.96 -2.87 -11.29
C TYR A 60 2.42 -2.44 -11.25
N LYS A 61 2.93 -2.03 -10.08
CA LYS A 61 4.35 -1.66 -9.91
C LYS A 61 5.29 -2.81 -10.28
N GLY A 62 4.96 -4.05 -9.88
CA GLY A 62 5.73 -5.23 -10.25
C GLY A 62 5.79 -5.47 -11.76
N LYS A 63 4.66 -5.33 -12.46
CA LYS A 63 4.61 -5.42 -13.93
C LYS A 63 5.41 -4.31 -14.60
N MET A 64 5.32 -3.07 -14.10
CA MET A 64 6.09 -1.93 -14.62
C MET A 64 7.61 -2.16 -14.49
N ILE A 65 8.08 -2.63 -13.33
CA ILE A 65 9.50 -2.96 -13.12
C ILE A 65 9.98 -4.05 -14.08
N ALA A 66 9.14 -5.07 -14.36
CA ALA A 66 9.50 -6.11 -15.31
C ALA A 66 9.67 -5.56 -16.74
N VAL A 67 8.78 -4.67 -17.17
CA VAL A 67 8.88 -3.99 -18.46
C VAL A 67 10.10 -3.07 -18.53
N GLU A 68 10.37 -2.28 -17.48
CA GLU A 68 11.59 -1.44 -17.39
C GLU A 68 12.86 -2.26 -17.54
N ARG A 69 12.94 -3.43 -16.86
CA ARG A 69 14.09 -4.33 -17.00
C ARG A 69 14.23 -4.86 -18.43
N SER A 70 13.13 -5.20 -19.10
CA SER A 70 13.14 -5.63 -20.50
C SER A 70 13.68 -4.52 -21.41
N ILE A 71 13.20 -3.28 -21.23
CA ILE A 71 13.67 -2.11 -21.99
C ILE A 71 15.17 -1.91 -21.78
N ASN A 72 15.63 -1.87 -20.53
CA ASN A 72 17.04 -1.68 -20.22
C ASN A 72 17.92 -2.79 -20.82
N SER A 73 17.44 -4.04 -20.81
CA SER A 73 18.16 -5.15 -21.43
C SER A 73 18.28 -4.96 -22.94
N LEU A 74 17.22 -4.54 -23.62
CA LEU A 74 17.22 -4.30 -25.06
C LEU A 74 18.08 -3.09 -25.43
N GLU A 75 18.06 -2.03 -24.61
CA GLU A 75 18.91 -0.85 -24.79
C GLU A 75 20.40 -1.21 -24.66
N ASN A 76 20.75 -2.07 -23.69
CA ASN A 76 22.11 -2.59 -23.57
C ASN A 76 22.52 -3.47 -24.76
N THR A 77 21.61 -4.33 -25.24
CA THR A 77 21.85 -5.13 -26.45
C THR A 77 22.07 -4.25 -27.68
N TYR A 78 21.28 -3.20 -27.84
CA TYR A 78 21.44 -2.23 -28.92
C TYR A 78 22.82 -1.55 -28.88
N ILE A 79 23.27 -1.13 -27.69
CA ILE A 79 24.60 -0.51 -27.51
C ILE A 79 25.71 -1.50 -27.91
N ALA A 80 25.60 -2.77 -27.50
CA ALA A 80 26.58 -3.79 -27.86
C ALA A 80 26.64 -4.03 -29.38
N LEU A 81 25.47 -4.09 -30.03
CA LEU A 81 25.38 -4.23 -31.48
C LEU A 81 25.97 -3.01 -32.22
N ASP A 82 25.76 -1.80 -31.73
CA ASP A 82 26.34 -0.58 -32.32
C ASP A 82 27.87 -0.57 -32.21
N MET A 83 28.42 -1.01 -31.08
CA MET A 83 29.87 -1.19 -30.93
C MET A 83 30.43 -2.20 -31.93
N GLU A 84 29.80 -3.38 -32.04
CA GLU A 84 30.21 -4.43 -32.97
C GLU A 84 30.12 -3.97 -34.44
N LYS A 85 29.05 -3.26 -34.80
CA LYS A 85 28.89 -2.64 -36.12
C LYS A 85 30.07 -1.71 -36.43
N ASN A 86 30.43 -0.84 -35.50
CA ASN A 86 31.50 0.13 -35.68
C ASN A 86 32.88 -0.56 -35.82
N GLU A 87 33.12 -1.63 -35.06
CA GLU A 87 34.33 -2.45 -35.20
C GLU A 87 34.43 -3.08 -36.59
N ARG A 88 33.35 -3.72 -37.06
CA ARG A 88 33.31 -4.35 -38.40
C ARG A 88 33.50 -3.33 -39.52
N ILE A 89 32.85 -2.17 -39.44
CA ILE A 89 33.05 -1.06 -40.40
C ILE A 89 34.52 -0.63 -40.45
N THR A 90 35.19 -0.57 -39.29
CA THR A 90 36.59 -0.17 -39.20
C THR A 90 37.52 -1.21 -39.85
N ILE A 91 37.24 -2.51 -39.65
CA ILE A 91 37.96 -3.61 -40.31
C ILE A 91 37.82 -3.51 -41.84
N VAL A 92 36.59 -3.37 -42.34
CA VAL A 92 36.31 -3.26 -43.79
C VAL A 92 37.02 -2.05 -44.40
N LYS A 93 37.03 -0.89 -43.72
CA LYS A 93 37.72 0.31 -44.21
C LYS A 93 39.23 0.17 -44.29
N ASN A 94 39.83 -0.65 -43.42
CA ASN A 94 41.28 -0.84 -43.34
C ASN A 94 41.79 -1.99 -44.24
N ASN A 95 40.91 -2.89 -44.69
CA ASN A 95 41.25 -3.96 -45.62
C ASN A 95 41.30 -3.45 -47.07
N LYS A 96 42.45 -3.61 -47.76
CA LYS A 96 42.64 -3.21 -49.16
C LYS A 96 41.94 -4.11 -50.20
N ASN A 97 41.42 -5.26 -49.78
CA ASN A 97 40.74 -6.23 -50.63
C ASN A 97 39.24 -6.28 -50.27
N PHE A 98 38.36 -6.08 -51.25
CA PHE A 98 36.92 -6.18 -51.08
C PHE A 98 36.52 -7.65 -50.83
N VAL A 99 35.94 -7.96 -49.67
CA VAL A 99 35.42 -9.30 -49.32
C VAL A 99 33.93 -9.22 -49.05
N LEU A 100 33.13 -9.82 -49.93
CA LEU A 100 31.65 -9.77 -49.93
C LEU A 100 31.02 -10.38 -48.67
N GLU A 101 31.70 -11.30 -47.98
CA GLU A 101 31.25 -11.92 -46.72
C GLU A 101 31.27 -10.94 -45.54
N GLU A 102 32.17 -9.95 -45.50
CA GLU A 102 32.25 -8.97 -44.39
C GLU A 102 31.06 -7.99 -44.40
N HIS A 103 30.45 -7.73 -45.57
CA HIS A 103 29.27 -6.86 -45.69
C HIS A 103 27.96 -7.53 -45.24
N LYS A 104 27.77 -8.83 -45.49
CA LYS A 104 26.58 -9.55 -44.98
C LYS A 104 26.50 -9.51 -43.45
N GLY A 105 27.64 -9.54 -42.77
CA GLY A 105 27.69 -9.42 -41.32
C GLY A 105 27.31 -8.03 -40.77
N ILE A 106 27.39 -6.96 -41.56
CA ILE A 106 26.98 -5.61 -41.12
C ILE A 106 25.46 -5.46 -41.24
N GLU A 107 24.88 -5.91 -42.37
CA GLU A 107 23.43 -5.88 -42.60
C GLU A 107 22.65 -6.70 -41.55
N ASP A 108 23.20 -7.84 -41.12
CA ASP A 108 22.62 -8.67 -40.05
C ASP A 108 22.57 -7.91 -38.70
N ILE A 109 23.63 -7.16 -38.38
CA ILE A 109 23.69 -6.35 -37.15
C ILE A 109 22.69 -5.18 -37.26
N GLU A 110 22.64 -4.50 -38.40
CA GLU A 110 21.69 -3.41 -38.62
C GLU A 110 20.24 -3.91 -38.49
N SER A 111 19.93 -5.07 -39.06
CA SER A 111 18.62 -5.72 -38.91
C SER A 111 18.29 -6.05 -37.46
N ALA A 112 19.26 -6.57 -36.68
CA ALA A 112 19.07 -6.85 -35.25
C ALA A 112 18.91 -5.57 -34.41
N MET A 113 19.59 -4.49 -34.77
CA MET A 113 19.46 -3.18 -34.14
C MET A 113 18.06 -2.57 -34.41
N GLU A 114 17.58 -2.63 -35.65
CA GLU A 114 16.23 -2.18 -36.01
C GLU A 114 15.15 -2.96 -35.26
N GLU A 115 15.29 -4.27 -35.18
CA GLU A 115 14.37 -5.12 -34.43
C GLU A 115 14.40 -4.80 -32.92
N SER A 116 15.58 -4.56 -32.35
CA SER A 116 15.72 -4.14 -30.95
C SER A 116 14.97 -2.83 -30.67
N LEU A 117 15.12 -1.83 -31.55
CA LEU A 117 14.40 -0.55 -31.45
C LEU A 117 12.88 -0.75 -31.56
N ARG A 118 12.43 -1.63 -32.47
CA ARG A 118 11.02 -1.97 -32.62
C ARG A 118 10.45 -2.57 -31.33
N ILE A 119 11.14 -3.53 -30.73
CA ILE A 119 10.71 -4.18 -29.47
C ILE A 119 10.72 -3.16 -28.32
N ILE A 120 11.75 -2.31 -28.21
CA ILE A 120 11.80 -1.23 -27.22
C ILE A 120 10.58 -0.32 -27.34
N GLY A 121 10.18 0.06 -28.57
CA GLY A 121 8.99 0.86 -28.82
C GLY A 121 7.71 0.19 -28.29
N VAL A 122 7.56 -1.11 -28.54
CA VAL A 122 6.42 -1.90 -28.04
C VAL A 122 6.43 -1.96 -26.50
N GLU A 123 7.57 -2.23 -25.88
CA GLU A 123 7.69 -2.28 -24.41
C GLU A 123 7.41 -0.92 -23.76
N LYS A 124 7.90 0.19 -24.35
CA LYS A 124 7.57 1.56 -23.90
C LYS A 124 6.06 1.83 -23.99
N GLY A 125 5.39 1.31 -25.02
CA GLY A 125 3.92 1.32 -25.13
C GLY A 125 3.23 0.59 -23.97
N LYS A 126 3.63 -0.65 -23.70
CA LYS A 126 3.11 -1.46 -22.57
C LYS A 126 3.31 -0.76 -21.23
N TYR A 127 4.48 -0.15 -21.02
CA TYR A 127 4.78 0.61 -19.81
C TYR A 127 3.80 1.77 -19.62
N LYS A 128 3.58 2.57 -20.68
CA LYS A 128 2.65 3.69 -20.66
C LYS A 128 1.23 3.26 -20.35
N GLU A 129 0.76 2.15 -20.93
CA GLU A 129 -0.54 1.58 -20.61
C GLU A 129 -0.67 1.12 -19.16
N LEU A 130 0.35 0.44 -18.62
CA LEU A 130 0.38 0.02 -17.23
C LEU A 130 0.35 1.21 -16.28
N LYS A 131 1.09 2.28 -16.61
CA LYS A 131 1.08 3.52 -15.85
C LYS A 131 -0.31 4.16 -15.83
N ASN A 132 -0.96 4.30 -17.00
CA ASN A 132 -2.32 4.84 -17.09
C ASN A 132 -3.35 3.99 -16.31
N LYS A 133 -3.20 2.66 -16.31
CA LYS A 133 -4.05 1.74 -15.53
C LYS A 133 -3.84 1.94 -14.03
N LEU A 134 -2.58 2.10 -13.59
CA LEU A 134 -2.25 2.38 -12.20
C LEU A 134 -2.79 3.75 -11.76
N ASP A 135 -2.64 4.78 -12.57
CA ASP A 135 -3.12 6.13 -12.25
C ASP A 135 -4.65 6.15 -12.14
N THR A 136 -5.35 5.59 -13.14
CA THR A 136 -6.82 5.41 -13.09
C THR A 136 -7.25 4.63 -11.84
N PHE A 137 -6.54 3.54 -11.51
CA PHE A 137 -6.84 2.75 -10.32
C PHE A 137 -6.64 3.56 -9.02
N ASN A 138 -5.59 4.37 -8.94
CA ASN A 138 -5.33 5.22 -7.78
C ASN A 138 -6.44 6.25 -7.59
N ASP A 139 -6.88 6.89 -8.68
CA ASP A 139 -7.96 7.87 -8.62
C ASP A 139 -9.28 7.25 -8.16
N LEU A 140 -9.64 6.08 -8.70
CA LEU A 140 -10.85 5.37 -8.33
C LEU A 140 -10.82 4.83 -6.89
N SER A 141 -9.65 4.48 -6.37
CA SER A 141 -9.48 3.90 -5.02
C SER A 141 -9.23 4.94 -3.92
N MET A 142 -9.04 6.21 -4.28
CA MET A 142 -8.64 7.25 -3.33
C MET A 142 -9.66 7.48 -2.22
N GLU A 143 -10.95 7.56 -2.56
CA GLU A 143 -12.00 7.79 -1.56
C GLU A 143 -12.16 6.57 -0.63
N ASP A 144 -12.10 5.36 -1.18
CA ASP A 144 -12.17 4.13 -0.38
C ASP A 144 -11.01 4.05 0.63
N GLU A 145 -9.77 4.32 0.19
CA GLU A 145 -8.61 4.38 1.06
C GLU A 145 -8.76 5.47 2.13
N ARG A 146 -9.20 6.67 1.74
CA ARG A 146 -9.49 7.77 2.67
C ARG A 146 -10.52 7.35 3.73
N LEU A 147 -11.59 6.65 3.35
CA LEU A 147 -12.62 6.19 4.26
C LEU A 147 -12.10 5.18 5.30
N VAL A 148 -11.11 4.35 4.94
CA VAL A 148 -10.44 3.44 5.88
C VAL A 148 -9.63 4.23 6.92
N TYR A 149 -8.78 5.16 6.48
CA TYR A 149 -8.01 6.01 7.40
C TYR A 149 -8.91 6.86 8.30
N LEU A 150 -10.05 7.30 7.77
CA LEU A 150 -11.03 8.06 8.51
C LEU A 150 -11.68 7.23 9.62
N LEU A 151 -12.04 5.97 9.35
CA LEU A 151 -12.50 5.04 10.38
C LEU A 151 -11.45 4.89 11.49
N PHE A 152 -10.18 4.64 11.12
CA PHE A 152 -9.10 4.53 12.10
C PHE A 152 -8.96 5.80 12.94
N ASN A 153 -9.06 6.98 12.34
CA ASN A 153 -8.99 8.25 13.06
C ASN A 153 -10.15 8.44 14.05
N TYR A 154 -11.36 7.98 13.73
CA TYR A 154 -12.47 7.97 14.68
C TYR A 154 -12.15 7.07 15.89
N ILE A 155 -11.63 5.86 15.64
CA ILE A 155 -11.26 4.90 16.69
C ILE A 155 -10.15 5.47 17.57
N ARG A 156 -9.08 5.99 16.95
CA ARG A 156 -7.96 6.63 17.64
C ARG A 156 -8.40 7.82 18.50
N ARG A 157 -9.35 8.63 18.02
CA ARG A 157 -9.90 9.76 18.79
C ARG A 157 -10.64 9.30 20.04
N GLU A 158 -11.47 8.26 19.93
CA GLU A 158 -12.17 7.70 21.10
C GLU A 158 -11.21 7.02 22.08
N PHE A 159 -10.17 6.34 21.59
CA PHE A 159 -9.09 5.81 22.44
C PHE A 159 -8.45 6.91 23.30
N PHE A 160 -8.05 8.05 22.71
CA PHE A 160 -7.44 9.15 23.46
C PHE A 160 -8.41 9.77 24.48
N ARG A 161 -9.70 9.88 24.13
CA ARG A 161 -10.73 10.37 25.06
C ARG A 161 -10.88 9.44 26.27
N GLU A 162 -10.94 8.14 26.02
CA GLU A 162 -11.07 7.13 27.06
C GLU A 162 -9.81 7.06 27.94
N ARG A 163 -8.63 7.06 27.34
CA ARG A 163 -7.35 7.14 28.08
C ARG A 163 -7.29 8.39 28.95
N LYS A 164 -7.66 9.56 28.44
CA LYS A 164 -7.65 10.82 29.19
C LYS A 164 -8.61 10.76 30.39
N PHE A 165 -9.80 10.19 30.20
CA PHE A 165 -10.77 10.02 31.27
C PHE A 165 -10.23 9.14 32.40
N ILE A 166 -9.61 8.01 32.08
CA ILE A 166 -9.02 7.12 33.10
C ILE A 166 -7.85 7.79 33.81
N LEU A 167 -6.96 8.46 33.08
CA LEU A 167 -5.87 9.22 33.69
C LEU A 167 -6.38 10.31 34.64
N SER A 168 -7.46 11.02 34.30
CA SER A 168 -8.04 12.00 35.22
C SER A 168 -8.67 11.39 36.47
N MET A 169 -9.14 10.13 36.39
CA MET A 169 -9.62 9.40 37.57
C MET A 169 -8.47 8.94 38.46
N LEU A 170 -7.29 8.67 37.86
CA LEU A 170 -6.06 8.28 38.55
C LEU A 170 -5.32 9.43 39.23
N ASP A 171 -5.72 10.68 38.97
CA ASP A 171 -5.14 11.90 39.56
C ASP A 171 -5.84 12.32 40.87
N SER A 172 -6.62 11.41 41.46
CA SER A 172 -7.39 11.66 42.68
C SER A 172 -6.58 11.29 43.93
N GLU A 173 -6.57 12.16 44.95
CA GLU A 173 -5.85 11.93 46.21
C GLU A 173 -6.42 10.77 47.04
N ASP A 174 -7.69 10.41 46.80
CA ASP A 174 -8.42 9.37 47.56
C ASP A 174 -8.29 7.93 46.98
N LEU A 175 -7.31 7.66 46.12
CA LEU A 175 -7.16 6.36 45.47
C LEU A 175 -6.40 5.36 46.36
N ASN A 176 -6.92 4.13 46.46
CA ASN A 176 -6.17 3.02 47.05
C ASN A 176 -5.32 2.29 45.98
N GLU A 177 -4.42 1.44 46.44
CA GLU A 177 -3.52 0.64 45.57
C GLU A 177 -4.28 -0.19 44.53
N PHE A 178 -5.44 -0.74 44.92
CA PHE A 178 -6.25 -1.56 44.04
C PHE A 178 -6.89 -0.75 42.90
N ASP A 179 -7.39 0.45 43.18
CA ASP A 179 -7.91 1.38 42.16
C ASP A 179 -6.82 1.79 41.16
N LEU A 180 -5.58 2.01 41.64
CA LEU A 180 -4.43 2.28 40.78
C LEU A 180 -4.11 1.10 39.87
N MET A 181 -4.02 -0.12 40.43
CA MET A 181 -3.76 -1.35 39.66
C MET A 181 -4.80 -1.55 38.54
N LEU A 182 -6.08 -1.41 38.87
CA LEU A 182 -7.16 -1.56 37.89
C LEU A 182 -7.08 -0.50 36.77
N GLY A 183 -6.77 0.76 37.11
CA GLY A 183 -6.60 1.80 36.09
C GLY A 183 -5.44 1.53 35.13
N PHE A 184 -4.31 1.06 35.64
CA PHE A 184 -3.17 0.64 34.82
C PHE A 184 -3.50 -0.55 33.92
N GLU A 185 -4.19 -1.56 34.47
CA GLU A 185 -4.63 -2.73 33.71
C GLU A 185 -5.56 -2.33 32.57
N TYR A 186 -6.54 -1.47 32.84
CA TYR A 186 -7.46 -0.97 31.82
C TYR A 186 -6.75 -0.21 30.70
N ILE A 187 -5.86 0.72 31.04
CA ILE A 187 -5.05 1.45 30.05
C ILE A 187 -4.25 0.48 29.18
N SER A 188 -3.65 -0.54 29.79
CA SER A 188 -2.88 -1.57 29.08
C SER A 188 -3.76 -2.35 28.09
N ILE A 189 -4.97 -2.73 28.51
CA ILE A 189 -5.95 -3.44 27.67
C ILE A 189 -6.35 -2.58 26.47
N ILE A 190 -6.80 -1.34 26.67
CA ILE A 190 -7.25 -0.48 25.55
C ILE A 190 -6.09 -0.12 24.61
N THR A 191 -4.86 -0.02 25.14
CA THR A 191 -3.65 0.21 24.34
C THR A 191 -3.36 -0.99 23.45
N LYS A 192 -3.41 -2.21 23.98
CA LYS A 192 -3.28 -3.43 23.17
C LYS A 192 -4.36 -3.50 22.08
N LYS A 193 -5.59 -3.07 22.38
CA LYS A 193 -6.70 -3.08 21.43
C LYS A 193 -6.52 -2.10 20.27
N ILE A 194 -6.07 -0.86 20.54
CA ILE A 194 -5.84 0.10 19.44
C ILE A 194 -4.71 -0.36 18.52
N LEU A 195 -3.65 -0.98 19.07
CA LEU A 195 -2.57 -1.56 18.27
C LEU A 195 -3.08 -2.68 17.35
N LEU A 196 -3.88 -3.61 17.89
CA LEU A 196 -4.48 -4.67 17.06
C LEU A 196 -5.38 -4.11 15.94
N VAL A 197 -6.14 -3.05 16.23
CA VAL A 197 -6.97 -2.38 15.21
C VAL A 197 -6.10 -1.68 14.16
N GLU A 198 -4.99 -1.07 14.55
CA GLU A 198 -4.03 -0.46 13.64
C GLU A 198 -3.41 -1.51 12.70
N GLU A 199 -2.93 -2.62 13.26
CA GLU A 199 -2.42 -3.76 12.50
C GLU A 199 -3.48 -4.31 11.53
N GLU A 200 -4.71 -4.53 12.00
CA GLU A 200 -5.80 -5.09 11.20
C GLU A 200 -6.28 -4.15 10.08
N LEU A 201 -6.44 -2.85 10.36
CA LEU A 201 -6.96 -1.89 9.38
C LEU A 201 -5.89 -1.39 8.41
N LEU A 202 -4.66 -1.20 8.89
CA LEU A 202 -3.62 -0.47 8.18
C LEU A 202 -2.44 -1.35 7.77
N ASP A 203 -2.53 -2.69 7.85
CA ASP A 203 -1.43 -3.67 7.73
C ASP A 203 -0.09 -3.10 8.24
N GLY A 204 -0.05 -2.71 9.51
CA GLY A 204 1.18 -2.39 10.23
C GLY A 204 1.93 -3.66 10.60
#